data_AF-A0A8T4YUZ5-F1
#
_entry.id   AF-A0A8T4YUZ5-F1
#
_cell.length_a   1.000
_cell.length_b   1.000
_cell.length_c   1.000
_cell.angle_alpha   90.00
_cell.angle_beta   90.00
_cell.angle_gamma   90.00
#
_symmetry.space_group_name_H-M   'P 1'
#
loop_
_entity.id
_entity.type
_entity.pdbx_description
1 polymer ?
#
loop_
_entity_poly.entity_id
_entity_poly.type
_entity_poly.pdbx_seq_one_letter_code
_entity_poly.pdbx_strand_id
1 'polypeptide(L)'
;FIGSFSLAGVPPFNGFASKLIIYEASLEKGVAVGWPMGGIYVLYCILAMFGSAVSLATMMKVMNSAFFGRLPDRLGTVKDVPATMYTPLLALSVACIILGVAPQLAIDHFVGPAAQIVVGGAIQTTIFGVVTSIGFYQATMIATLIFMPLILGVVIYQKVGMWRASTAEPKYGVFVGGEIERPYVDIGEVKADMRSFTFAAAQMFDRYYQFMWRGGLDRIYRRLASCFAAATGHVRRAHIGVINIYSVWVVLGAVILMILAVI
;
A
#
# COMPACT_ATOMS: atom_id res chain seq x y z
N PHE A 1 -8.97 -4.78 -9.54
CA PHE A 1 -8.67 -3.55 -10.30
C PHE A 1 -8.87 -2.29 -9.46
N ILE A 2 -10.10 -1.96 -9.01
CA ILE A 2 -10.38 -0.73 -8.24
C ILE A 2 -9.45 -0.58 -7.02
N GLY A 3 -9.31 -1.61 -6.19
CA GLY A 3 -8.39 -1.58 -5.04
C GLY A 3 -6.92 -1.35 -5.44
N SER A 4 -6.46 -1.95 -6.53
CA SER A 4 -5.10 -1.74 -7.05
C SER A 4 -4.87 -0.32 -7.54
N PHE A 5 -5.85 0.30 -8.20
CA PHE A 5 -5.77 1.70 -8.63
C PHE A 5 -5.88 2.69 -7.47
N SER A 6 -6.72 2.39 -6.47
CA SER A 6 -6.76 3.12 -5.21
C SER A 6 -5.38 3.10 -4.53
N LEU A 7 -4.77 1.92 -4.35
CA LEU A 7 -3.46 1.81 -3.70
C LEU A 7 -2.32 2.42 -4.52
N ALA A 8 -2.35 2.26 -5.84
CA ALA A 8 -1.39 2.91 -6.75
C ALA A 8 -1.51 4.45 -6.68
N GLY A 9 -2.70 4.97 -6.37
CA GLY A 9 -2.97 6.40 -6.28
C GLY A 9 -3.26 6.99 -7.65
N VAL A 10 -4.28 6.48 -8.34
CA VAL A 10 -4.76 7.07 -9.60
C VAL A 10 -5.79 8.17 -9.29
N PRO A 11 -5.79 9.34 -9.97
CA PRO A 11 -6.56 10.53 -9.58
C PRO A 11 -8.07 10.42 -9.28
N PRO A 12 -8.87 9.47 -9.83
CA PRO A 12 -10.27 9.33 -9.46
C PRO A 12 -10.52 8.44 -8.22
N PHE A 13 -9.47 7.93 -7.57
CA PHE A 13 -9.58 7.07 -6.39
C PHE A 13 -9.01 7.73 -5.13
N ASN A 14 -9.57 7.36 -3.98
CA ASN A 14 -9.22 7.92 -2.66
C ASN A 14 -7.72 7.91 -2.30
N GLY A 15 -6.96 6.91 -2.76
CA GLY A 15 -5.53 6.82 -2.45
C GLY A 15 -4.68 7.89 -3.15
N PHE A 16 -5.16 8.51 -4.24
CA PHE A 16 -4.47 9.67 -4.82
C PHE A 16 -4.62 10.90 -3.93
N ALA A 17 -5.85 11.23 -3.54
CA ALA A 17 -6.14 12.36 -2.65
C ALA A 17 -5.34 12.25 -1.34
N SER A 18 -5.29 11.05 -0.75
CA SER A 18 -4.55 10.79 0.49
C SER A 18 -3.05 11.06 0.35
N LYS A 19 -2.43 10.58 -0.73
CA LYS A 19 -0.98 10.80 -0.98
C LYS A 19 -0.68 12.27 -1.29
N LEU A 20 -1.55 12.92 -2.04
CA LEU A 20 -1.40 14.34 -2.40
C LEU A 20 -1.41 15.21 -1.13
N ILE A 21 -2.35 14.99 -0.21
CA ILE A 21 -2.41 15.70 1.07
C ILE A 21 -1.12 15.47 1.89
N ILE A 22 -0.56 14.26 1.87
CA ILE A 22 0.72 13.97 2.56
C ILE A 22 1.87 14.77 1.93
N TYR A 23 1.93 14.86 0.60
CA TYR A 23 2.96 15.64 -0.09
C TYR A 23 2.84 17.13 0.22
N GLU A 24 1.64 17.67 0.13
CA GLU A 24 1.37 19.08 0.44
C GLU A 24 1.70 19.41 1.90
N ALA A 25 1.28 18.58 2.86
CA ALA A 25 1.60 18.77 4.27
C ALA A 25 3.12 18.71 4.55
N SER A 26 3.84 17.82 3.86
CA SER A 26 5.30 17.71 3.98
C SER A 26 6.00 18.95 3.44
N LEU A 27 5.56 19.45 2.28
CA LEU A 27 6.11 20.66 1.69
C LEU A 27 5.76 21.91 2.50
N GLU A 28 4.54 21.99 3.04
CA GLU A 28 4.09 23.12 3.87
C GLU A 28 4.95 23.25 5.12
N LYS A 29 5.18 22.14 5.82
CA LYS A 29 6.09 22.13 6.98
C LYS A 29 7.54 22.39 6.56
N GLY A 30 7.97 21.88 5.42
CA GLY A 30 9.31 22.13 4.88
C GLY A 30 9.57 23.62 4.64
N VAL A 31 8.62 24.33 4.03
CA VAL A 31 8.71 25.77 3.76
C VAL A 31 8.58 26.58 5.04
N ALA A 32 7.62 26.24 5.92
CA ALA A 32 7.35 26.99 7.15
C ALA A 32 8.53 26.97 8.14
N VAL A 33 9.25 25.85 8.22
CA VAL A 33 10.37 25.69 9.17
C VAL A 33 11.67 26.31 8.65
N GLY A 34 11.84 26.47 7.34
CA GLY A 34 13.04 27.03 6.73
C GLY A 34 14.28 26.12 6.83
N TRP A 35 15.40 26.53 6.23
CA TRP A 35 16.65 25.76 6.25
C TRP A 35 17.31 25.85 7.66
N PRO A 36 17.82 24.75 8.26
CA PRO A 36 18.08 23.42 7.70
C PRO A 36 17.03 22.34 7.99
N MET A 37 16.16 22.54 8.99
CA MET A 37 15.17 21.53 9.40
C MET A 37 14.08 21.29 8.34
N GLY A 38 13.75 22.30 7.53
CA GLY A 38 12.84 22.19 6.40
C GLY A 38 13.29 21.20 5.31
N GLY A 39 14.61 21.04 5.14
CA GLY A 39 15.19 20.09 4.18
C GLY A 39 14.82 18.63 4.49
N ILE A 40 14.63 18.29 5.77
CA ILE A 40 14.23 16.95 6.20
C ILE A 40 12.80 16.64 5.74
N TYR A 41 11.89 17.61 5.82
CA TYR A 41 10.51 17.45 5.37
C TYR A 41 10.41 17.34 3.84
N VAL A 42 11.23 18.09 3.11
CA VAL A 42 11.34 17.95 1.65
C VAL A 42 11.88 16.56 1.28
N LEU A 43 12.90 16.07 1.98
CA LEU A 43 13.42 14.72 1.81
C LEU A 43 12.34 13.66 2.08
N TYR A 44 11.54 13.84 3.12
CA TYR A 44 10.40 12.96 3.41
C TYR A 44 9.37 12.97 2.25
N CYS A 45 9.06 14.14 1.69
CA CYS A 45 8.19 14.23 0.51
C CYS A 45 8.75 13.43 -0.68
N ILE A 46 10.05 13.56 -0.96
CA ILE A 46 10.72 12.80 -2.04
C ILE A 46 10.62 11.30 -1.78
N LEU A 47 10.89 10.85 -0.56
CA LEU A 47 10.78 9.44 -0.18
C LEU A 47 9.34 8.94 -0.28
N ALA A 48 8.35 9.77 0.09
CA ALA A 48 6.94 9.43 -0.04
C ALA A 48 6.51 9.29 -1.52
N MET A 49 6.96 10.20 -2.39
CA MET A 49 6.73 10.10 -3.84
C MET A 49 7.37 8.85 -4.44
N PHE A 50 8.61 8.53 -4.03
CA PHE A 50 9.29 7.31 -4.43
C PHE A 50 8.51 6.06 -3.97
N GLY A 51 8.06 6.04 -2.70
CA GLY A 51 7.22 4.96 -2.17
C GLY A 51 5.91 4.77 -2.95
N SER A 52 5.31 5.86 -3.44
CA SER A 52 4.14 5.79 -4.30
C SER A 52 4.45 5.16 -5.66
N ALA A 53 5.57 5.52 -6.29
CA ALA A 53 6.00 4.91 -7.55
C ALA A 53 6.28 3.40 -7.38
N VAL A 54 6.94 3.01 -6.30
CA VAL A 54 7.15 1.59 -5.95
C VAL A 54 5.81 0.88 -5.74
N SER A 55 4.86 1.51 -5.04
CA SER A 55 3.53 0.94 -4.83
C SER A 55 2.81 0.67 -6.15
N LEU A 56 2.86 1.62 -7.09
CA LEU A 56 2.31 1.44 -8.44
C LEU A 56 2.98 0.27 -9.17
N ALA A 57 4.31 0.19 -9.14
CA ALA A 57 5.05 -0.91 -9.78
C ALA A 57 4.66 -2.29 -9.20
N THR A 58 4.53 -2.39 -7.87
CA THR A 58 4.08 -3.65 -7.23
C THR A 58 2.65 -4.01 -7.62
N MET A 59 1.73 -3.04 -7.71
CA MET A 59 0.36 -3.29 -8.13
C MET A 59 0.27 -3.72 -9.60
N MET A 60 1.06 -3.11 -10.49
CA MET A 60 1.16 -3.56 -11.88
C MET A 60 1.66 -5.00 -11.97
N LYS A 61 2.68 -5.35 -11.20
CA LYS A 61 3.20 -6.73 -11.12
C LYS A 61 2.12 -7.71 -10.65
N VAL A 62 1.42 -7.39 -9.57
CA VAL A 62 0.35 -8.24 -9.01
C VAL A 62 -0.78 -8.40 -10.02
N MET A 63 -1.21 -7.31 -10.66
CA MET A 63 -2.26 -7.34 -11.67
C MET A 63 -1.87 -8.24 -12.84
N ASN A 64 -0.69 -8.02 -13.42
CA ASN A 64 -0.18 -8.81 -14.55
C ASN A 64 -0.04 -10.29 -14.19
N SER A 65 0.49 -10.58 -12.99
CA SER A 65 0.72 -11.96 -12.56
C SER A 65 -0.55 -12.73 -12.20
N ALA A 66 -1.58 -12.05 -11.68
CA ALA A 66 -2.78 -12.71 -11.16
C ALA A 66 -3.92 -12.81 -12.20
N PHE A 67 -4.10 -11.78 -13.02
CA PHE A 67 -5.28 -11.66 -13.91
C PHE A 67 -4.96 -11.73 -15.39
N PHE A 68 -3.72 -11.41 -15.79
CA PHE A 68 -3.33 -11.44 -17.19
C PHE A 68 -2.56 -12.72 -17.51
N GLY A 69 -2.69 -13.20 -18.75
CA GLY A 69 -2.07 -14.44 -19.22
C GLY A 69 -3.08 -15.56 -19.51
N ARG A 70 -2.56 -16.77 -19.76
CA ARG A 70 -3.38 -17.95 -20.04
C ARG A 70 -3.82 -18.59 -18.73
N LEU A 71 -5.10 -18.94 -18.63
CA LEU A 71 -5.63 -19.70 -17.50
C LEU A 71 -4.88 -21.04 -17.40
N PRO A 72 -4.21 -21.34 -16.27
CA PRO A 72 -3.60 -22.65 -16.04
C PRO A 72 -4.65 -23.76 -16.13
N ASP A 73 -4.33 -24.90 -16.74
CA ASP A 73 -5.28 -26.00 -16.94
C ASP A 73 -5.90 -26.49 -15.61
N ARG A 74 -5.11 -26.43 -14.52
CA ARG A 74 -5.56 -26.75 -13.14
C ARG A 74 -6.69 -25.85 -12.59
N LEU A 75 -6.92 -24.68 -13.20
CA LEU A 75 -7.93 -23.70 -12.77
C LEU A 75 -9.15 -23.67 -13.70
N GLY A 76 -9.22 -24.54 -14.72
CA GLY A 76 -10.29 -24.54 -15.72
C GLY A 76 -11.68 -24.90 -15.20
N THR A 77 -11.77 -25.59 -14.05
CA THR A 77 -13.02 -26.06 -13.44
C THR A 77 -13.48 -25.25 -12.23
N VAL A 78 -12.77 -24.16 -11.91
CA VAL A 78 -13.08 -23.32 -10.75
C VAL A 78 -14.36 -22.52 -11.02
N LYS A 79 -15.27 -22.52 -10.04
CA LYS A 79 -16.54 -21.76 -10.10
C LYS A 79 -16.34 -20.33 -9.61
N ASP A 80 -17.24 -19.46 -10.05
CA ASP A 80 -17.31 -18.08 -9.59
C ASP A 80 -17.57 -17.98 -8.08
N VAL A 81 -17.11 -16.86 -7.53
CA VAL A 81 -17.16 -16.54 -6.10
C VAL A 81 -18.62 -16.35 -5.64
N PRO A 82 -19.03 -16.86 -4.46
CA PRO A 82 -20.38 -16.65 -3.94
C PRO A 82 -20.67 -15.17 -3.67
N ALA A 83 -21.94 -14.79 -3.78
CA ALA A 83 -22.40 -13.40 -3.60
C ALA A 83 -22.02 -12.80 -2.23
N THR A 84 -21.92 -13.62 -1.18
CA THR A 84 -21.52 -13.19 0.16
C THR A 84 -20.09 -12.64 0.22
N MET A 85 -19.19 -13.09 -0.65
CA MET A 85 -17.82 -12.54 -0.75
C MET A 85 -17.76 -11.38 -1.75
N TYR A 86 -18.61 -11.36 -2.77
CA TYR A 86 -18.67 -10.27 -3.74
C TYR A 86 -19.21 -8.96 -3.15
N THR A 87 -20.23 -9.06 -2.28
CA THR A 87 -20.89 -7.90 -1.66
C THR A 87 -19.94 -6.98 -0.88
N PRO A 88 -19.09 -7.43 0.07
CA PRO A 88 -18.16 -6.54 0.76
C PRO A 88 -17.10 -5.96 -0.19
N LEU A 89 -16.67 -6.74 -1.19
CA LEU A 89 -15.69 -6.27 -2.17
C LEU A 89 -16.26 -5.11 -3.02
N LEU A 90 -17.51 -5.23 -3.45
CA LEU A 90 -18.20 -4.19 -4.20
C LEU A 90 -18.42 -2.94 -3.34
N ALA A 91 -18.89 -3.12 -2.09
CA ALA A 91 -19.11 -2.01 -1.16
C ALA A 91 -17.83 -1.19 -0.93
N LEU A 92 -16.70 -1.86 -0.65
CA LEU A 92 -15.40 -1.19 -0.48
C LEU A 92 -14.91 -0.53 -1.77
N SER A 93 -15.13 -1.18 -2.92
CA SER A 93 -14.73 -0.62 -4.21
C SER A 93 -15.50 0.66 -4.55
N VAL A 94 -16.80 0.69 -4.29
CA VAL A 94 -17.64 1.88 -4.46
C VAL A 94 -17.20 2.99 -3.49
N ALA A 95 -16.92 2.65 -2.23
CA ALA A 95 -16.39 3.61 -1.27
C ALA A 95 -15.06 4.24 -1.74
N CYS A 96 -14.13 3.45 -2.30
CA CYS A 96 -12.88 3.97 -2.86
C CYS A 96 -13.08 5.01 -3.98
N ILE A 97 -14.12 4.83 -4.80
CA ILE A 97 -14.47 5.78 -5.88
C ILE A 97 -15.15 7.01 -5.30
N ILE A 98 -16.17 6.85 -4.47
CA ILE A 98 -16.90 7.98 -3.86
C ILE A 98 -15.93 8.90 -3.11
N LEU A 99 -15.07 8.33 -2.27
CA LEU A 99 -14.08 9.08 -1.50
C LEU A 99 -12.94 9.64 -2.37
N GLY A 100 -12.74 9.11 -3.57
CA GLY A 100 -11.78 9.66 -4.55
C GLY A 100 -12.33 10.83 -5.33
N VAL A 101 -13.58 10.73 -5.78
CA VAL A 101 -14.29 11.80 -6.50
C VAL A 101 -14.63 12.96 -5.58
N ALA A 102 -15.07 12.65 -4.36
CA ALA A 102 -15.50 13.62 -3.35
C ALA A 102 -14.72 13.43 -2.03
N PRO A 103 -13.40 13.73 -2.00
CA PRO A 103 -12.60 13.62 -0.79
C PRO A 103 -13.07 14.57 0.31
N GLN A 104 -13.75 15.66 -0.03
CA GLN A 104 -14.35 16.60 0.93
C GLN A 104 -15.29 15.88 1.92
N LEU A 105 -16.02 14.84 1.49
CA LEU A 105 -16.90 14.09 2.38
C LEU A 105 -16.14 13.42 3.53
N ALA A 106 -14.98 12.81 3.22
CA ALA A 106 -14.15 12.18 4.26
C ALA A 106 -13.50 13.23 5.16
N ILE A 107 -13.08 14.35 4.58
CA ILE A 107 -12.36 15.38 5.31
C ILE A 107 -13.31 16.12 6.26
N ASP A 108 -14.47 16.54 5.80
CA ASP A 108 -15.39 17.34 6.60
C ASP A 108 -16.00 16.55 7.77
N HIS A 109 -16.31 15.27 7.55
CA HIS A 109 -17.00 14.47 8.55
C HIS A 109 -16.07 13.69 9.48
N PHE A 110 -14.88 13.29 9.02
CA PHE A 110 -13.99 12.43 9.79
C PHE A 110 -12.64 13.08 10.09
N VAL A 111 -11.90 13.50 9.05
CA VAL A 111 -10.50 13.92 9.23
C VAL A 111 -10.40 15.30 9.88
N GLY A 112 -11.21 16.26 9.47
CA GLY A 112 -11.23 17.64 9.95
C GLY A 112 -11.52 17.71 11.45
N PRO A 113 -12.64 17.16 11.95
CA PRO A 113 -12.94 17.14 13.38
C PRO A 113 -11.86 16.43 14.21
N ALA A 114 -11.32 15.32 13.70
CA ALA A 114 -10.24 14.60 14.38
C ALA A 114 -8.94 15.41 14.42
N ALA A 115 -8.55 16.05 13.31
CA ALA A 115 -7.36 16.88 13.21
C ALA A 115 -7.44 18.14 14.10
N GLN A 116 -8.64 18.71 14.22
CA GLN A 116 -8.90 19.83 15.15
C GLN A 116 -8.64 19.44 16.60
N ILE A 117 -9.13 18.28 17.03
CA ILE A 117 -8.95 17.81 18.41
C ILE A 117 -7.48 17.47 18.69
N VAL A 118 -6.79 16.83 17.74
CA VAL A 118 -5.43 16.30 17.96
C VAL A 118 -4.35 17.37 17.77
N VAL A 119 -4.50 18.25 16.76
CA VAL A 119 -3.44 19.17 16.33
C VAL A 119 -3.91 20.63 16.31
N GLY A 120 -5.20 20.90 16.48
CA GLY A 120 -5.77 22.26 16.40
C GLY A 120 -5.77 22.84 14.98
N GLY A 121 -5.58 22.00 13.96
CA GLY A 121 -5.48 22.41 12.56
C GLY A 121 -6.79 22.20 11.79
N ALA A 122 -7.17 23.18 10.96
CA ALA A 122 -8.28 23.07 10.03
C ALA A 122 -7.78 22.78 8.61
N ILE A 123 -8.32 21.75 7.97
CA ILE A 123 -8.21 21.62 6.51
C ILE A 123 -9.42 22.34 5.92
N GLN A 124 -9.18 23.32 5.04
CA GLN A 124 -10.27 24.00 4.35
C GLN A 124 -10.69 23.17 3.14
N THR A 125 -11.99 22.93 3.04
CA THR A 125 -12.60 22.20 1.93
C THR A 125 -13.50 23.13 1.14
N THR A 126 -13.63 22.81 -0.15
CA THR A 126 -14.56 23.47 -1.07
C THR A 126 -15.53 22.42 -1.59
N ILE A 127 -16.62 22.88 -2.21
CA ILE A 127 -17.65 22.02 -2.79
C ILE A 127 -17.06 21.00 -3.78
N PHE A 128 -15.95 21.35 -4.43
CA PHE A 128 -15.34 20.58 -5.52
C PHE A 128 -13.98 19.93 -5.14
N GLY A 129 -13.51 20.10 -3.91
CA GLY A 129 -12.23 19.51 -3.50
C GLY A 129 -11.60 20.15 -2.28
N VAL A 130 -10.28 20.01 -2.17
CA VAL A 130 -9.49 20.36 -0.99
C VAL A 130 -8.62 21.57 -1.29
N VAL A 131 -8.53 22.50 -0.35
CA VAL A 131 -7.64 23.65 -0.43
C VAL A 131 -6.65 23.57 0.71
N THR A 132 -5.36 23.63 0.37
CA THR A 132 -4.26 23.67 1.34
C THR A 132 -3.52 25.00 1.21
N SER A 133 -2.63 25.29 2.16
CA SER A 133 -1.88 26.55 2.19
C SER A 133 -0.96 26.75 0.97
N ILE A 134 -0.64 25.68 0.24
CA ILE A 134 0.25 25.71 -0.94
C ILE A 134 -0.54 25.59 -2.25
N GLY A 135 -1.70 24.93 -2.25
CA GLY A 135 -2.37 24.56 -3.49
C GLY A 135 -3.85 24.25 -3.37
N PHE A 136 -4.44 23.95 -4.51
CA PHE A 136 -5.84 23.55 -4.64
C PHE A 136 -5.95 22.24 -5.40
N TYR A 137 -6.72 21.30 -4.86
CA TYR A 137 -7.01 20.02 -5.49
C TYR A 137 -8.51 19.88 -5.73
N GLN A 138 -8.95 20.19 -6.96
CA GLN A 138 -10.35 20.06 -7.39
C GLN A 138 -10.65 18.63 -7.86
N ALA A 139 -10.78 17.72 -6.88
CA ALA A 139 -10.97 16.30 -7.10
C ALA A 139 -12.18 15.97 -7.99
N THR A 140 -13.33 16.62 -7.76
CA THR A 140 -14.55 16.33 -8.52
C THR A 140 -14.40 16.71 -9.99
N MET A 141 -13.76 17.85 -10.27
CA MET A 141 -13.53 18.30 -11.63
C MET A 141 -12.60 17.35 -12.37
N ILE A 142 -11.47 16.98 -11.75
CA ILE A 142 -10.52 16.02 -12.33
C ILE A 142 -11.19 14.67 -12.58
N ALA A 143 -11.98 14.17 -11.63
CA ALA A 143 -12.74 12.95 -11.81
C ALA A 143 -13.73 13.05 -12.99
N THR A 144 -14.48 14.14 -13.11
CA THR A 144 -15.40 14.32 -14.25
C THR A 144 -14.67 14.37 -15.59
N LEU A 145 -13.52 15.04 -15.67
CA LEU A 145 -12.68 15.08 -16.87
C LEU A 145 -12.09 13.73 -17.26
N ILE A 146 -11.95 12.81 -16.31
CA ILE A 146 -11.49 11.44 -16.57
C ILE A 146 -12.66 10.52 -16.94
N PHE A 147 -13.75 10.55 -16.17
CA PHE A 147 -14.88 9.65 -16.38
C PHE A 147 -15.69 9.99 -17.63
N MET A 148 -15.84 11.27 -17.98
CA MET A 148 -16.59 11.70 -19.17
C MET A 148 -16.04 11.09 -20.48
N PRO A 149 -14.75 11.24 -20.83
CA PRO A 149 -14.19 10.62 -22.03
C PRO A 149 -14.12 9.09 -21.93
N LEU A 150 -13.96 8.52 -20.72
CA LEU A 150 -13.99 7.07 -20.54
C LEU A 150 -15.37 6.49 -20.89
N ILE A 151 -16.44 7.10 -20.38
CA ILE A 151 -17.82 6.70 -20.66
C ILE A 151 -18.12 6.89 -22.15
N LEU A 152 -17.74 8.03 -22.72
CA LEU A 152 -17.90 8.30 -24.15
C LEU A 152 -17.16 7.26 -25.00
N GLY A 153 -15.92 6.91 -24.66
CA GLY A 153 -15.14 5.89 -25.32
C GLY A 153 -15.80 4.51 -25.27
N VAL A 154 -16.37 4.12 -24.12
CA VAL A 154 -17.13 2.87 -23.98
C VAL A 154 -18.40 2.89 -24.85
N VAL A 155 -19.13 4.00 -24.88
CA VAL A 155 -20.33 4.16 -25.72
C VAL A 155 -19.97 4.06 -27.20
N ILE A 156 -18.92 4.75 -27.65
CA ILE A 156 -18.42 4.66 -29.03
C ILE A 156 -18.00 3.23 -29.34
N TYR A 157 -17.22 2.60 -28.47
CA TYR A 157 -16.76 1.22 -28.66
C TYR A 157 -17.93 0.24 -28.83
N GLN A 158 -18.97 0.36 -28.01
CA GLN A 158 -20.18 -0.47 -28.12
C GLN A 158 -20.96 -0.22 -29.41
N LYS A 159 -21.00 1.02 -29.90
CA LYS A 159 -21.77 1.42 -31.10
C LYS A 159 -21.02 1.16 -32.42
N VAL A 160 -19.69 1.25 -32.44
CA VAL A 160 -18.86 1.09 -33.64
C VAL A 160 -18.72 -0.37 -34.07
N GLY A 161 -19.13 -1.34 -33.24
CA GLY A 161 -19.46 -2.68 -33.72
C GLY A 161 -18.34 -3.40 -34.47
N MET A 162 -17.07 -3.25 -34.05
CA MET A 162 -15.95 -4.02 -34.60
C MET A 162 -15.95 -5.45 -34.04
N TRP A 163 -17.04 -6.17 -34.25
CA TRP A 163 -17.20 -7.59 -33.95
C TRP A 163 -16.91 -8.42 -35.20
N ARG A 164 -15.75 -8.22 -35.82
CA ARG A 164 -15.11 -9.37 -36.48
C ARG A 164 -14.26 -10.02 -35.41
N ALA A 165 -14.90 -10.87 -34.61
CA ALA A 165 -14.16 -11.84 -33.83
C ALA A 165 -13.32 -12.63 -34.84
N SER A 166 -12.01 -12.38 -34.87
CA SER A 166 -11.11 -13.24 -35.62
C SER A 166 -11.33 -14.65 -35.08
N THR A 167 -11.80 -15.55 -35.95
CA THR A 167 -12.00 -16.98 -35.68
C THR A 167 -10.67 -17.73 -35.53
N ALA A 168 -9.56 -17.01 -35.42
CA ALA A 168 -8.25 -17.60 -35.20
C ALA A 168 -8.25 -18.30 -33.83
N GLU A 169 -8.10 -19.62 -33.86
CA GLU A 169 -7.98 -20.50 -32.71
C GLU A 169 -6.91 -20.09 -31.66
N PRO A 170 -5.86 -19.29 -31.96
CA PRO A 170 -4.99 -18.76 -30.92
C PRO A 170 -5.45 -17.36 -30.50
N LYS A 171 -6.65 -17.24 -29.90
CA LYS A 171 -7.08 -15.99 -29.22
C LYS A 171 -6.10 -15.57 -28.08
N TYR A 172 -5.21 -16.49 -27.70
CA TYR A 172 -4.15 -16.32 -26.69
C TYR A 172 -2.75 -16.71 -27.18
N GLY A 173 -2.54 -16.78 -28.51
CA GLY A 173 -1.20 -17.01 -29.06
C GLY A 173 -0.31 -15.79 -28.79
N VAL A 174 0.94 -16.03 -28.38
CA VAL A 174 1.95 -14.97 -28.41
C VAL A 174 2.18 -14.62 -29.88
N PHE A 175 2.38 -13.34 -30.21
CA PHE A 175 2.76 -12.95 -31.56
C PHE A 175 4.15 -13.50 -31.86
N VAL A 176 4.21 -14.62 -32.59
CA VAL A 176 5.43 -15.36 -32.94
C VAL A 176 5.97 -14.98 -34.31
N GLY A 177 5.50 -13.87 -34.92
CA GLY A 177 5.95 -13.45 -36.25
C GLY A 177 5.67 -14.44 -37.39
N GLY A 178 4.82 -15.45 -37.17
CA GLY A 178 4.51 -16.51 -38.13
C GLY A 178 5.13 -17.88 -37.80
N GLU A 179 5.97 -17.97 -36.76
CA GLU A 179 6.61 -19.22 -36.35
C GLU A 179 5.74 -20.00 -35.35
N ILE A 180 4.70 -20.67 -35.86
CA ILE A 180 3.70 -21.37 -35.03
C ILE A 180 4.07 -22.84 -34.80
N GLU A 181 4.94 -23.43 -35.63
CA GLU A 181 5.30 -24.85 -35.58
C GLU A 181 6.59 -25.11 -34.79
N ARG A 182 6.57 -26.20 -33.98
CA ARG A 182 7.78 -26.77 -33.36
C ARG A 182 8.75 -27.16 -34.48
N PRO A 183 10.05 -26.83 -34.39
CA PRO A 183 10.85 -26.97 -33.17
C PRO A 183 11.44 -25.69 -32.55
N TYR A 184 11.14 -24.50 -33.07
CA TYR A 184 11.99 -23.34 -32.76
C TYR A 184 11.61 -22.54 -31.51
N VAL A 185 10.34 -22.57 -31.06
CA VAL A 185 9.89 -21.72 -29.97
C VAL A 185 8.77 -22.36 -29.14
N ASP A 186 9.02 -22.66 -27.87
CA ASP A 186 7.93 -23.02 -26.94
C ASP A 186 7.18 -21.74 -26.54
N ILE A 187 5.86 -21.71 -26.81
CA ILE A 187 4.98 -20.58 -26.48
C ILE A 187 5.01 -20.26 -24.97
N GLY A 188 5.42 -21.22 -24.13
CA GLY A 188 5.71 -20.99 -22.71
C GLY A 188 6.93 -20.09 -22.44
N GLU A 189 7.96 -20.15 -23.28
CA GLU A 189 9.24 -19.44 -23.12
C GLU A 189 9.22 -18.01 -23.70
N VAL A 190 8.38 -17.72 -24.70
CA VAL A 190 8.23 -16.35 -25.28
C VAL A 190 7.38 -15.42 -24.42
N LYS A 191 6.75 -15.95 -23.36
CA LYS A 191 5.93 -15.12 -22.49
C LYS A 191 6.81 -14.17 -21.68
N ALA A 192 6.36 -12.93 -21.55
CA ALA A 192 6.87 -12.02 -20.53
C ALA A 192 6.63 -12.65 -19.15
N ASP A 193 7.67 -13.29 -18.62
CA ASP A 193 7.65 -13.89 -17.29
C ASP A 193 7.41 -12.79 -16.24
N MET A 194 6.73 -13.14 -15.14
CA MET A 194 6.61 -12.27 -13.97
C MET A 194 7.99 -11.78 -13.49
N ARG A 195 9.04 -12.58 -13.74
CA ARG A 195 10.43 -12.20 -13.48
C ARG A 195 10.83 -10.93 -14.22
N SER A 196 10.34 -10.69 -15.44
CA SER A 196 10.67 -9.49 -16.25
C SER A 196 10.30 -8.20 -15.52
N PHE A 197 9.17 -8.16 -14.80
CA PHE A 197 8.73 -7.00 -14.03
C PHE A 197 9.64 -6.69 -12.83
N THR A 198 10.32 -7.68 -12.27
CA THR A 198 11.23 -7.49 -11.14
C THR A 198 12.69 -7.60 -11.48
N PHE A 199 13.04 -8.01 -12.70
CA PHE A 199 14.42 -8.31 -13.07
C PHE A 199 15.32 -7.09 -12.90
N ALA A 200 14.92 -5.94 -13.47
CA ALA A 200 15.69 -4.69 -13.37
C ALA A 200 15.86 -4.23 -11.90
N ALA A 201 14.78 -4.30 -11.11
CA ALA A 201 14.84 -3.92 -9.70
C ALA A 201 15.68 -4.90 -8.86
N ALA A 202 15.55 -6.20 -9.11
CA ALA A 202 16.33 -7.24 -8.44
C ALA A 202 17.82 -7.10 -8.78
N GLN A 203 18.17 -6.78 -10.02
CA GLN A 203 19.54 -6.56 -10.45
C GLN A 203 20.13 -5.27 -9.84
N MET A 204 19.38 -4.17 -9.85
CA MET A 204 19.82 -2.89 -9.27
C MET A 204 20.03 -2.99 -7.75
N PHE A 205 19.17 -3.73 -7.06
CA PHE A 205 19.19 -3.87 -5.59
C PHE A 205 19.67 -5.24 -5.11
N ASP A 206 20.40 -6.00 -5.93
CA ASP A 206 20.77 -7.40 -5.64
C ASP A 206 21.46 -7.54 -4.28
N ARG A 207 22.43 -6.67 -3.98
CA ARG A 207 23.12 -6.64 -2.68
C ARG A 207 22.16 -6.48 -1.50
N TYR A 208 21.13 -5.64 -1.62
CA TYR A 208 20.13 -5.44 -0.58
C TYR A 208 19.16 -6.63 -0.50
N TYR A 209 18.76 -7.19 -1.64
CA TYR A 209 17.96 -8.40 -1.69
C TYR A 209 18.67 -9.58 -1.02
N GLN A 210 19.95 -9.80 -1.32
CA GLN A 210 20.75 -10.86 -0.70
C GLN A 210 20.92 -10.64 0.80
N PHE A 211 21.12 -9.40 1.25
CA PHE A 211 21.13 -9.07 2.67
C PHE A 211 19.80 -9.42 3.34
N MET A 212 18.68 -9.03 2.75
CA MET A 212 17.34 -9.35 3.26
C MET A 212 17.07 -10.85 3.29
N TRP A 213 17.40 -11.58 2.22
CA TRP A 213 17.24 -13.04 2.13
C TRP A 213 18.08 -13.81 3.15
N ARG A 214 19.25 -13.29 3.55
CA ARG A 214 20.08 -13.86 4.63
C ARG A 214 19.55 -13.57 6.03
N GLY A 215 18.33 -13.03 6.14
CA GLY A 215 17.66 -12.71 7.40
C GLY A 215 17.69 -11.24 7.79
N GLY A 216 18.20 -10.36 6.92
CA GLY A 216 18.07 -8.89 6.97
C GLY A 216 17.88 -8.26 8.36
N LEU A 217 16.76 -7.56 8.51
CA LEU A 217 16.35 -6.95 9.78
C LEU A 217 15.77 -7.96 10.77
N ASP A 218 15.27 -9.12 10.31
CA ASP A 218 14.78 -10.19 11.20
C ASP A 218 15.85 -10.66 12.18
N ARG A 219 17.13 -10.56 11.81
CA ARG A 219 18.23 -10.87 12.72
C ARG A 219 18.27 -9.93 13.92
N ILE A 220 17.96 -8.64 13.72
CA ILE A 220 17.88 -7.65 14.80
C ILE A 220 16.69 -7.98 15.70
N TYR A 221 15.51 -8.23 15.11
CA TYR A 221 14.32 -8.62 15.87
C TYR A 221 14.53 -9.91 16.67
N ARG A 222 15.13 -10.94 16.07
CA ARG A 222 15.44 -12.19 16.77
C ARG A 222 16.46 -12.00 17.88
N ARG A 223 17.46 -11.13 17.70
CA ARG A 223 18.41 -10.78 18.77
C ARG A 223 17.75 -10.02 19.91
N LEU A 224 16.89 -9.05 19.62
CA LEU A 224 16.11 -8.35 20.64
C LEU A 224 15.23 -9.32 21.41
N ALA A 225 14.52 -10.21 20.71
CA ALA A 225 13.71 -11.24 21.32
C ALA A 225 14.54 -12.20 22.18
N SER A 226 15.71 -12.63 21.72
CA SER A 226 16.58 -13.53 22.49
C SER A 226 17.18 -12.83 23.71
N CYS A 227 17.55 -11.54 23.62
CA CYS A 227 17.98 -10.74 24.76
C CYS A 227 16.85 -10.60 25.80
N PHE A 228 15.62 -10.34 25.35
CA PHE A 228 14.46 -10.27 26.23
C PHE A 228 14.14 -11.63 26.90
N ALA A 229 14.20 -12.72 26.14
CA ALA A 229 14.05 -14.07 26.66
C ALA A 229 15.15 -14.42 27.68
N ALA A 230 16.39 -13.99 27.44
CA ALA A 230 17.48 -14.16 28.38
C ALA A 230 17.23 -13.36 29.67
N ALA A 231 16.84 -12.09 29.56
CA ALA A 231 16.54 -11.23 30.71
C ALA A 231 15.39 -11.79 31.56
N THR A 232 14.30 -12.21 30.94
CA THR A 232 13.18 -12.89 31.63
C THR A 232 13.61 -14.21 32.26
N GLY A 233 14.53 -14.95 31.63
CA GLY A 233 15.18 -16.12 32.24
C GLY A 233 15.98 -15.80 33.51
N HIS A 234 16.56 -14.61 33.64
CA HIS A 234 17.22 -14.16 34.88
C HIS A 234 16.19 -13.87 35.98
N VAL A 235 15.09 -13.20 35.65
CA VAL A 235 13.99 -12.93 36.58
C VAL A 235 13.31 -14.23 37.03
N ARG A 236 13.12 -15.20 36.12
CA ARG A 236 12.57 -16.52 36.44
C ARG A 236 13.38 -17.25 37.52
N ARG A 237 14.72 -17.09 37.51
CA ARG A 237 15.59 -17.69 38.54
C ARG A 237 15.40 -17.09 39.93
N ALA A 238 14.80 -15.90 40.05
CA ALA A 238 14.43 -15.34 41.35
C ALA A 238 13.16 -16.02 41.93
N HIS A 239 12.36 -16.71 41.12
CA HIS A 239 11.24 -17.53 41.59
C HIS A 239 11.70 -18.95 41.91
N ILE A 240 12.14 -19.16 43.15
CA ILE A 240 12.74 -20.42 43.62
C ILE A 240 11.70 -21.36 44.27
N GLY A 241 10.43 -20.92 44.39
CA GLY A 241 9.34 -21.72 44.98
C GLY A 241 9.45 -21.95 46.49
N VAL A 242 10.47 -21.38 47.15
CA VAL A 242 10.69 -21.48 48.60
C VAL A 242 10.07 -20.28 49.30
N ILE A 243 9.06 -20.52 50.14
CA ILE A 243 8.30 -19.50 50.88
C ILE A 243 9.21 -18.55 51.66
N ASN A 244 10.22 -19.09 52.35
CA ASN A 244 11.14 -18.31 53.18
C ASN A 244 11.87 -17.19 52.41
N ILE A 245 12.19 -17.44 51.14
CA ILE A 245 12.89 -16.46 50.29
C ILE A 245 11.94 -15.32 49.92
N TYR A 246 10.67 -15.62 49.64
CA TYR A 246 9.66 -14.59 49.39
C TYR A 246 9.41 -13.69 50.61
N SER A 247 9.41 -14.27 51.83
CA SER A 247 9.29 -13.48 53.06
C SER A 247 10.43 -12.47 53.22
N VAL A 248 11.67 -12.86 52.87
CA VAL A 248 12.83 -11.95 52.88
C VAL A 248 12.64 -10.81 51.88
N TRP A 249 12.17 -11.09 50.65
CA TRP A 249 11.89 -10.06 49.65
C TRP A 249 10.82 -9.05 50.11
N VAL A 250 9.77 -9.51 50.80
CA VAL A 250 8.71 -8.64 51.33
C VAL A 250 9.24 -7.72 52.42
N VAL A 251 10.04 -8.25 53.36
CA VAL A 251 10.63 -7.43 54.44
C VAL A 251 11.62 -6.40 53.87
N LEU A 252 12.48 -6.81 52.93
CA LEU A 252 13.39 -5.90 52.22
C LEU A 252 12.63 -4.79 51.47
N GLY A 253 11.56 -5.16 50.76
CA GLY A 253 10.70 -4.19 50.08
C GLY A 253 10.07 -3.18 51.03
N ALA A 254 9.59 -3.63 52.19
CA ALA A 254 9.01 -2.76 53.22
C ALA A 254 10.05 -1.78 53.81
N VAL A 255 11.27 -2.25 54.08
CA VAL A 255 12.37 -1.39 54.58
C VAL A 255 12.75 -0.35 53.53
N ILE A 256 12.87 -0.73 52.26
CA ILE A 256 13.18 0.20 51.17
C ILE A 256 12.09 1.27 51.03
N LEU A 257 10.82 0.87 51.09
CA LEU A 257 9.69 1.80 51.03
C LEU A 257 9.67 2.76 52.23
N MET A 258 9.99 2.30 53.44
CA MET A 258 10.10 3.16 54.61
C MET A 258 11.24 4.18 54.48
N ILE A 259 12.39 3.78 53.94
CA ILE A 259 13.51 4.69 53.69
C ILE A 259 13.12 5.74 52.64
N LEU A 260 12.48 5.31 51.54
CA LEU A 260 12.00 6.21 50.48
C LEU A 260 10.89 7.16 50.94
N ALA A 261 10.11 6.81 51.96
CA ALA A 261 9.07 7.67 52.51
C ALA A 261 9.59 8.71 53.52
N VAL A 262 10.78 8.49 54.07
CA VAL A 262 11.45 9.40 55.02
C VAL A 262 12.37 10.39 54.31
N ILE A 263 12.81 10.07 53.08
CA ILE A 263 13.55 10.97 52.17
C ILE A 263 12.56 11.83 51.38
#